data_AF-A0AAF0QGY2-F1
#
_entry.id   AF-A0AAF0QGY2-F1
#
_cell.length_a   1.000
_cell.length_b   1.000
_cell.length_c   1.000
_cell.angle_alpha   90.00
_cell.angle_beta   90.00
_cell.angle_gamma   90.00
#
_symmetry.space_group_name_H-M   'P 1'
#
loop_
_entity.id
_entity.type
_entity.pdbx_description
1 polymer ?
#
loop_
_entity_poly.entity_id
_entity_poly.type
_entity_poly.pdbx_seq_one_letter_code
_entity_poly.pdbx_strand_id
1 'polypeptide(L)'
;MKSVFWMVVVALIIHEAGADDECSTVTALVSACASFVNYGTPDPIPGAPCCVAMATLSTVASSTGVQTRQSVCRCMMELITTYNPNATAIATLPGFCGVSLGFTIDPNTDCE
;
A
#
# COMPACT_ATOMS: atom_id res chain seq x y z
N MET A 1 -21.89 -46.82 -0.72
CA MET A 1 -22.51 -45.52 -1.00
C MET A 1 -22.62 -44.79 0.34
N LYS A 2 -21.63 -43.97 0.68
CA LYS A 2 -21.46 -42.57 0.23
C LYS A 2 -22.46 -41.66 0.95
N SER A 3 -22.28 -41.51 2.26
CA SER A 3 -22.68 -40.31 2.99
C SER A 3 -21.77 -40.23 4.22
N VAL A 4 -20.44 -40.20 3.99
CA VAL A 4 -19.56 -39.54 4.92
C VAL A 4 -20.02 -38.09 4.85
N PHE A 5 -20.75 -37.74 5.89
CA PHE A 5 -21.26 -36.44 6.25
C PHE A 5 -20.04 -35.51 6.34
N TRP A 6 -19.56 -35.09 5.17
CA TRP A 6 -18.63 -34.00 4.97
C TRP A 6 -19.40 -32.75 5.38
N MET A 7 -19.52 -32.54 6.70
CA MET A 7 -19.61 -31.20 7.24
C MET A 7 -18.33 -30.52 6.82
N VAL A 8 -18.36 -29.95 5.62
CA VAL A 8 -17.46 -28.88 5.23
C VAL A 8 -17.81 -27.74 6.16
N VAL A 9 -17.15 -27.72 7.31
CA VAL A 9 -16.96 -26.50 8.06
C VAL A 9 -16.15 -25.62 7.13
N VAL A 10 -16.87 -24.84 6.31
CA VAL A 10 -16.29 -23.67 5.65
C VAL A 10 -15.95 -22.75 6.81
N ALA A 11 -14.75 -22.92 7.34
CA ALA A 11 -14.12 -21.91 8.17
C ALA A 11 -14.12 -20.65 7.31
N LEU A 12 -15.04 -19.74 7.60
CA LEU A 12 -14.89 -18.35 7.25
C LEU A 12 -13.57 -17.95 7.88
N ILE A 13 -12.49 -17.99 7.09
CA ILE A 13 -11.24 -17.36 7.46
C ILE A 13 -11.60 -15.89 7.52
N ILE A 14 -11.93 -15.43 8.72
CA ILE A 14 -11.89 -14.02 9.05
C ILE A 14 -10.39 -13.72 8.93
N HIS A 15 -9.95 -13.29 7.74
CA HIS A 15 -8.65 -12.65 7.63
C HIS A 15 -8.83 -11.35 8.40
N GLU A 16 -8.45 -11.38 9.67
CA GLU A 16 -7.95 -10.22 10.35
C GLU A 16 -6.80 -9.74 9.46
N ALA A 17 -7.07 -8.81 8.54
CA ALA A 17 -6.03 -8.19 7.73
C ALA A 17 -5.12 -7.48 8.71
N GLY A 18 -4.10 -8.21 9.16
CA GLY A 18 -3.10 -7.71 10.07
C GLY A 18 -2.34 -6.60 9.36
N ALA A 19 -1.71 -5.71 10.12
CA ALA A 19 -0.84 -4.68 9.55
C ALA A 19 0.21 -5.27 8.58
N ASP A 20 0.60 -6.54 8.78
CA ASP A 20 1.53 -7.29 7.94
C ASP A 20 1.02 -7.49 6.49
N ASP A 21 -0.25 -7.86 6.33
CA ASP A 21 -0.86 -8.07 5.02
C ASP A 21 -0.93 -6.75 4.23
N GLU A 22 -1.27 -5.66 4.92
CA GLU A 22 -1.31 -4.33 4.34
C GLU A 22 0.10 -3.87 3.93
N CYS A 23 1.13 -4.06 4.76
CA CYS A 23 2.50 -3.65 4.42
C CYS A 23 3.06 -4.40 3.21
N SER A 24 2.75 -5.69 3.07
CA SER A 24 3.11 -6.46 1.87
C SER A 24 2.43 -5.89 0.62
N THR A 25 1.16 -5.49 0.73
CA THR A 25 0.39 -4.86 -0.34
C THR A 25 0.94 -3.48 -0.69
N VAL A 26 1.23 -2.63 0.30
CA VAL A 26 1.85 -1.31 0.10
C VAL A 26 3.19 -1.46 -0.63
N THR A 27 4.04 -2.37 -0.17
CA THR A 27 5.35 -2.62 -0.77
C THR A 27 5.22 -3.09 -2.22
N ALA A 28 4.29 -4.01 -2.50
CA ALA A 28 4.03 -4.47 -3.86
C ALA A 28 3.55 -3.34 -4.78
N LEU A 29 2.66 -2.48 -4.29
CA LEU A 29 2.16 -1.33 -5.06
C LEU A 29 3.27 -0.29 -5.32
N VAL A 30 4.09 0.03 -4.31
CA VAL A 30 5.23 0.94 -4.46
C VAL A 30 6.30 0.37 -5.39
N SER A 31 6.47 -0.96 -5.43
CA SER A 31 7.42 -1.62 -6.34
C SER A 31 7.13 -1.36 -7.82
N ALA A 32 5.87 -1.08 -8.19
CA ALA A 32 5.51 -0.67 -9.55
C ALA A 32 6.14 0.67 -9.95
N CYS A 33 6.63 1.43 -8.97
CA CYS A 33 7.32 2.71 -9.15
C CYS A 33 8.85 2.61 -9.00
N ALA A 34 9.41 1.39 -8.90
CA ALA A 34 10.82 1.16 -8.58
C ALA A 34 11.79 1.91 -9.50
N SER A 35 11.49 2.08 -10.79
CA SER A 35 12.35 2.84 -11.71
C SER A 35 12.51 4.30 -11.25
N PHE A 36 11.40 4.98 -10.96
CA PHE A 36 11.46 6.34 -10.45
C PHE A 36 12.05 6.39 -9.05
N VAL A 37 11.68 5.47 -8.16
CA VAL A 37 12.20 5.43 -6.79
C VAL A 37 13.72 5.26 -6.77
N ASN A 38 14.28 4.41 -7.64
CA ASN A 38 15.71 4.10 -7.63
C ASN A 38 16.56 5.05 -8.48
N TYR A 39 16.00 5.62 -9.55
CA TYR A 39 16.76 6.40 -10.53
C TYR A 39 16.26 7.84 -10.72
N GLY A 40 15.16 8.21 -10.06
CA GLY A 40 14.50 9.52 -10.22
C GLY A 40 13.89 9.77 -11.59
N THR A 41 13.92 8.79 -12.50
CA THR A 41 13.42 8.93 -13.88
C THR A 41 12.91 7.60 -14.44
N PRO A 42 12.00 7.62 -15.44
CA PRO A 42 11.20 8.78 -15.84
C PRO A 42 10.19 9.15 -14.73
N ASP A 43 9.73 10.40 -14.74
CA ASP A 43 8.69 10.85 -13.82
C ASP A 43 7.42 10.02 -13.99
N PRO A 44 6.73 9.61 -12.90
CA PRO A 44 5.48 8.90 -12.99
C PRO A 44 4.42 9.78 -13.65
N ILE A 45 3.75 9.25 -14.67
CA ILE A 45 2.65 9.94 -15.35
C ILE A 45 1.31 9.24 -15.07
N PRO A 46 0.20 9.99 -14.92
CA PRO A 46 -1.13 9.40 -14.78
C PRO A 46 -1.44 8.39 -15.89
N GLY A 47 -1.98 7.23 -15.51
CA GLY A 47 -2.27 6.11 -16.42
C GLY A 47 -1.10 5.13 -16.64
N ALA A 48 0.12 5.47 -16.24
CA ALA A 48 1.23 4.52 -16.22
C ALA A 48 1.07 3.49 -15.09
N PRO A 49 1.71 2.31 -15.17
CA PRO A 49 1.59 1.25 -14.17
C PRO A 49 1.85 1.71 -12.73
N CYS A 50 2.88 2.55 -12.51
CA CYS A 50 3.16 3.15 -11.20
C CYS A 50 1.97 3.95 -10.66
N CYS A 51 1.38 4.85 -11.46
CA CYS A 51 0.27 5.66 -11.00
C CYS A 51 -1.04 4.89 -10.87
N VAL A 52 -1.25 3.83 -11.66
CA VAL A 52 -2.34 2.89 -11.45
C VAL A 52 -2.18 2.17 -10.10
N ALA A 53 -0.98 1.75 -9.74
CA ALA A 53 -0.71 1.15 -8.44
C ALA A 53 -0.93 2.14 -7.28
N MET A 54 -0.50 3.39 -7.43
CA MET A 54 -0.74 4.44 -6.43
C MET A 54 -2.24 4.79 -6.27
N ALA A 55 -3.02 4.73 -7.35
CA ALA A 55 -4.47 4.89 -7.27
C ALA A 55 -5.15 3.71 -6.56
N THR A 56 -4.69 2.49 -6.81
CA THR A 56 -5.13 1.30 -6.06
C THR A 56 -4.83 1.45 -4.58
N LEU A 57 -3.62 1.91 -4.22
CA LEU A 57 -3.23 2.18 -2.84
C LEU A 57 -4.16 3.20 -2.16
N SER A 58 -4.48 4.30 -2.85
CA SER A 58 -5.44 5.31 -2.36
C SER A 58 -6.82 4.70 -2.10
N THR A 59 -7.24 3.77 -2.97
CA THR A 59 -8.50 3.05 -2.81
C THR A 59 -8.47 2.15 -1.58
N VAL A 60 -7.41 1.36 -1.39
CA VAL A 60 -7.21 0.49 -0.20
C VAL A 60 -7.23 1.30 1.09
N ALA A 61 -6.51 2.42 1.13
CA ALA A 61 -6.48 3.31 2.28
C ALA A 61 -7.85 3.94 2.60
N SER A 62 -8.73 4.07 1.60
CA SER A 62 -10.03 4.72 1.74
C SER A 62 -11.20 3.74 1.97
N SER A 63 -11.11 2.51 1.45
CA SER A 63 -12.24 1.56 1.39
C SER A 63 -12.50 0.82 2.69
N THR A 64 -11.49 0.67 3.54
CA THR A 64 -11.45 -0.42 4.53
C THR A 64 -11.53 0.08 5.99
N GLY A 65 -11.75 1.39 6.19
CA GLY A 65 -11.93 2.00 7.52
C GLY A 65 -10.65 2.66 8.07
N VAL A 66 -10.77 3.29 9.25
CA VAL A 66 -9.68 4.10 9.85
C VAL A 66 -8.46 3.23 10.15
N GLN A 67 -8.65 2.00 10.63
CA GLN A 67 -7.55 1.09 11.01
C GLN A 67 -6.66 0.72 9.81
N THR A 68 -7.26 0.45 8.64
CA THR A 68 -6.50 0.16 7.42
C THR A 68 -5.72 1.37 6.95
N ARG A 69 -6.31 2.57 7.00
CA ARG A 69 -5.59 3.81 6.66
C ARG A 69 -4.38 4.01 7.56
N GLN A 70 -4.53 3.80 8.87
CA GLN A 70 -3.43 3.87 9.84
C GLN A 70 -2.35 2.81 9.53
N SER A 71 -2.73 1.59 9.18
CA SER A 71 -1.79 0.54 8.76
C SER A 71 -1.03 0.92 7.50
N VAL A 72 -1.72 1.33 6.43
CA VAL A 72 -1.10 1.78 5.18
C VAL A 72 -0.15 2.96 5.42
N CYS A 73 -0.54 3.90 6.29
CA CYS A 73 0.32 5.00 6.74
C CYS A 73 1.60 4.49 7.40
N ARG A 74 1.50 3.61 8.41
CA ARG A 74 2.67 3.04 9.10
C ARG A 74 3.60 2.30 8.13
N CYS A 75 3.04 1.48 7.25
CA CYS A 75 3.81 0.74 6.24
C CYS A 75 4.54 1.67 5.28
N MET A 76 3.91 2.77 4.87
CA MET A 76 4.56 3.80 4.06
C MET A 76 5.74 4.43 4.79
N MET A 77 5.60 4.76 6.08
CA MET A 77 6.71 5.38 6.83
C MET A 77 7.85 4.40 7.08
N GLU A 78 7.54 3.13 7.29
CA GLU A 78 8.54 2.05 7.34
C GLU A 78 9.30 1.92 6.02
N LEU A 79 8.62 2.02 4.87
CA LEU A 79 9.27 2.03 3.57
C LEU A 79 10.20 3.25 3.41
N ILE A 80 9.76 4.46 3.78
CA ILE A 80 10.61 5.65 3.70
C ILE A 80 11.88 5.47 4.55
N THR A 81 11.71 5.01 5.79
CA THR A 81 12.84 4.84 6.72
C THR A 81 13.80 3.74 6.27
N THR A 82 13.29 2.64 5.72
CA THR A 82 14.08 1.55 5.15
C THR A 82 14.82 1.99 3.88
N TYR A 83 14.13 2.71 2.99
CA TYR A 83 14.68 3.24 1.73
C TYR A 83 15.08 4.70 1.86
N ASN A 84 15.74 5.06 2.96
CA ASN A 84 16.14 6.45 3.28
C ASN A 84 16.80 7.24 2.13
N PRO A 85 17.73 6.70 1.31
CA PRO A 85 18.29 7.47 0.19
C PRO A 85 17.25 7.85 -0.87
N ASN A 86 16.15 7.11 -0.95
CA ASN A 86 15.06 7.30 -1.92
C ASN A 86 13.78 7.85 -1.26
N ALA A 87 13.85 8.27 0.01
CA ALA A 87 12.73 8.79 0.78
C ALA A 87 11.94 9.87 0.03
N THR A 88 12.65 10.85 -0.54
CA THR A 88 12.04 11.95 -1.32
C THR A 88 11.34 11.45 -2.57
N ALA A 89 11.91 10.45 -3.25
CA ALA A 89 11.28 9.88 -4.45
C ALA A 89 9.97 9.16 -4.09
N ILE A 90 9.95 8.39 -3.00
CA ILE A 90 8.74 7.73 -2.48
C ILE A 90 7.69 8.76 -2.07
N ALA A 91 8.10 9.79 -1.31
CA ALA A 91 7.21 10.85 -0.81
C ALA A 91 6.55 11.69 -1.91
N THR A 92 7.19 11.80 -3.08
CA THR A 92 6.66 12.58 -4.22
C THR A 92 5.75 11.78 -5.15
N LEU A 93 5.72 10.43 -5.05
CA LEU A 93 4.87 9.57 -5.88
C LEU A 93 3.39 10.01 -5.89
N PRO A 94 2.74 10.30 -4.73
CA PRO A 94 1.34 10.72 -4.75
C PRO A 94 1.12 11.99 -5.56
N GLY A 95 2.05 12.95 -5.46
CA GLY A 95 2.00 14.21 -6.19
C GLY A 95 2.09 14.04 -7.70
N PHE A 96 3.07 13.25 -8.18
CA PHE A 96 3.20 12.93 -9.61
C PHE A 96 1.97 12.21 -10.17
N CYS A 97 1.39 11.31 -9.38
CA CYS A 97 0.23 10.54 -9.79
C CYS A 97 -1.11 11.22 -9.55
N GLY A 98 -1.13 12.41 -8.94
CA GLY A 98 -2.37 13.15 -8.63
C GLY A 98 -3.28 12.42 -7.65
N VAL A 99 -2.74 11.59 -6.77
CA VAL A 99 -3.51 10.80 -5.79
C VAL A 99 -3.35 11.35 -4.38
N SER A 100 -4.42 11.24 -3.59
CA SER A 100 -4.40 11.56 -2.15
C SER A 100 -4.59 10.29 -1.33
N LEU A 101 -3.70 10.06 -0.36
CA LEU A 101 -3.80 8.92 0.57
C LEU A 101 -4.52 9.30 1.87
N GLY A 102 -4.88 10.58 2.04
CA GLY A 102 -5.46 11.09 3.29
C GLY A 102 -4.45 11.34 4.41
N PHE A 103 -3.15 11.22 4.12
CA PHE A 103 -2.01 11.58 4.97
C PHE A 103 -0.82 11.98 4.10
N THR A 104 0.15 12.67 4.70
CA THR A 104 1.40 13.05 4.02
C THR A 104 2.44 11.96 4.23
N ILE A 105 3.22 11.64 3.19
CA ILE A 105 4.31 10.68 3.28
C ILE A 105 5.57 11.43 3.75
N ASP A 106 5.90 11.32 5.04
CA ASP A 106 7.08 11.94 5.68
C ASP A 106 7.56 11.03 6.83
N PRO A 107 8.88 10.97 7.14
CA PRO A 107 9.39 10.20 8.27
C PRO A 107 8.78 10.53 9.63
N ASN A 108 8.19 11.73 9.79
CA ASN A 108 7.61 12.23 11.03
C ASN A 108 6.07 12.28 10.99
N THR A 109 5.44 11.72 9.96
CA THR A 109 3.98 11.67 9.89
C THR A 109 3.42 10.83 11.03
N ASP A 110 2.46 11.41 11.76
CA ASP A 110 1.66 10.69 12.74
C ASP A 110 0.54 9.89 12.03
N CYS A 111 0.51 8.59 12.28
CA CYS A 111 -0.39 7.63 11.64
C CYS A 111 -1.56 7.20 12.53
N GLU A 112 -1.85 7.95 13.60
CA GLU A 112 -3.00 7.76 14.50
C GLU A 112 -4.32 8.35 13.95
#